data_AF-X1UPX9-F1
#
_entry.id   AF-X1UPX9-F1
#
_cell.length_a   1.000
_cell.length_b   1.000
_cell.length_c   1.000
_cell.angle_alpha   90.00
_cell.angle_beta   90.00
_cell.angle_gamma   90.00
#
_symmetry.space_group_name_H-M   'P 1'
#
loop_
_entity.id
_entity.type
_entity.pdbx_description
1 polymer ?
#
loop_
_entity_poly.entity_id
_entity_poly.type
_entity_poly.pdbx_seq_one_letter_code
_entity_poly.pdbx_strand_id
1 'polypeptide(L)'
;SFDIREEKKDLTYPLIATDFVSMEEGTGIVHVAPAFGEVDFDAGMDKSLDFVQPVDLEGKITGAYSFAGKFVKDADHLILDELKSRNLLYRSEKIVHTYPFCWRCGTPLLYYVKQAWYIRTTAVKDKLISGNNGINWYPDHIKYGRFGNWLENNIDWAISRERYWGTPLNIWYCSSCGNYECVGSVSELKERPNLGGLKEPLDLHRPFMDGIYFACTKCGGEMRRVPEVIDCWFDSGAMFIAQWHYPFEDEDKFK
;
A
#
# COMPACT_ATOMS: atom_id res chain seq x y z
N SER A 1 5.99 8.18 -9.31
CA SER A 1 5.21 7.64 -10.42
C SER A 1 5.93 6.42 -10.96
N PHE A 2 5.36 5.22 -10.77
CA PHE A 2 5.71 4.11 -11.66
C PHE A 2 4.98 4.41 -12.98
N ASP A 3 5.61 5.22 -13.84
CA ASP A 3 5.06 5.44 -15.17
C ASP A 3 5.00 4.09 -15.88
N ILE A 4 3.81 3.70 -16.35
CA ILE A 4 3.61 2.52 -17.19
C ILE A 4 4.46 2.75 -18.44
N ARG A 5 5.64 2.12 -18.48
CA ARG A 5 6.54 2.20 -19.63
C ARG A 5 6.03 1.23 -20.69
N GLU A 6 6.11 1.66 -21.95
CA GLU A 6 5.90 0.74 -23.08
C GLU A 6 6.85 -0.46 -22.95
N GLU A 7 6.36 -1.61 -23.39
CA GLU A 7 7.12 -2.86 -23.42
C GLU A 7 8.48 -2.64 -24.09
N LYS A 8 9.57 -2.79 -23.31
CA LYS A 8 10.91 -2.81 -23.89
C LYS A 8 11.00 -4.04 -24.79
N LYS A 9 11.46 -3.87 -26.03
CA LYS A 9 11.66 -5.00 -26.97
C LYS A 9 12.70 -6.03 -26.49
N ASP A 10 13.52 -5.66 -25.52
CA ASP A 10 14.63 -6.48 -25.00
C ASP A 10 14.34 -6.93 -23.55
N LEU A 11 13.19 -7.57 -23.31
CA LEU A 11 12.95 -8.23 -22.02
C LEU A 11 13.86 -9.45 -21.87
N THR A 12 14.33 -9.67 -20.65
CA THR A 12 15.15 -10.83 -20.30
C THR A 12 14.36 -11.82 -19.45
N TYR A 13 14.52 -13.11 -19.73
CA TYR A 13 13.84 -14.19 -19.00
C TYR A 13 14.85 -15.21 -18.44
N PRO A 14 15.72 -14.80 -17.50
CA PRO A 14 16.75 -15.67 -16.95
C PRO A 14 16.18 -16.70 -15.97
N LEU A 15 16.90 -17.82 -15.80
CA LEU A 15 16.72 -18.69 -14.65
C LEU A 15 17.48 -18.09 -13.45
N ILE A 16 16.81 -17.94 -12.31
CA ILE A 16 17.41 -17.39 -11.09
C ILE A 16 17.44 -18.46 -10.00
N ALA A 17 18.45 -18.41 -9.13
CA ALA A 17 18.53 -19.23 -7.93
C ALA A 17 17.99 -18.44 -6.73
N THR A 18 17.07 -19.04 -5.99
CA THR A 18 16.45 -18.49 -4.78
C THR A 18 16.24 -19.58 -3.73
N ASP A 19 15.99 -19.20 -2.47
CA ASP A 19 15.87 -20.09 -1.31
C ASP A 19 14.43 -20.30 -0.83
N PHE A 20 13.46 -19.56 -1.39
CA PHE A 20 12.04 -19.66 -1.02
C PHE A 20 11.26 -20.75 -1.76
N VAL A 21 11.91 -21.50 -2.66
CA VAL A 21 11.25 -22.55 -3.44
C VAL A 21 10.99 -23.78 -2.56
N SER A 22 9.72 -24.16 -2.41
CA SER A 22 9.35 -25.40 -1.72
C SER A 22 9.69 -26.63 -2.55
N MET A 23 10.19 -27.67 -1.88
CA MET A 23 10.38 -29.01 -2.46
C MET A 23 9.20 -29.94 -2.19
N GLU A 24 8.21 -29.50 -1.41
CA GLU A 24 7.05 -30.30 -1.02
C GLU A 24 5.87 -30.13 -1.99
N GLU A 25 5.77 -28.97 -2.64
CA GLU A 25 4.67 -28.61 -3.53
C GLU A 25 5.18 -28.06 -4.88
N GLY A 26 4.40 -28.28 -5.95
CA GLY A 26 4.74 -27.80 -7.29
C GLY A 26 5.76 -28.68 -8.02
N THR A 27 6.72 -28.06 -8.71
CA THR A 27 7.69 -28.75 -9.60
C THR A 27 9.14 -28.52 -9.20
N GLY A 28 9.41 -27.73 -8.15
CA GLY A 28 10.74 -27.22 -7.83
C GLY A 28 11.20 -26.06 -8.73
N ILE A 29 10.35 -25.57 -9.64
CA ILE A 29 10.57 -24.35 -10.44
C ILE A 29 9.36 -23.43 -10.25
N VAL A 30 9.60 -22.20 -9.80
CA VAL A 30 8.54 -21.22 -9.51
C VAL A 30 8.53 -20.14 -10.60
N HIS A 31 7.35 -19.82 -11.12
CA HIS A 31 7.16 -18.64 -11.97
C HIS A 31 7.26 -17.38 -11.11
N VAL A 32 8.12 -16.45 -11.50
CA VAL A 32 8.35 -15.19 -10.80
C VAL A 32 7.68 -14.05 -11.56
N ALA A 33 6.79 -13.33 -10.89
CA ALA A 33 6.12 -12.15 -11.40
C ALA A 33 6.28 -10.97 -10.42
N PRO A 34 7.35 -10.15 -10.54
CA PRO A 34 7.72 -9.14 -9.54
C PRO A 34 6.62 -8.12 -9.20
N ALA A 35 5.62 -7.92 -10.07
CA ALA A 35 4.53 -6.98 -9.82
C ALA A 35 3.39 -7.54 -8.93
N PHE A 36 3.38 -8.84 -8.61
CA PHE A 36 2.23 -9.52 -8.00
C PHE A 36 2.53 -10.40 -6.78
N GLY A 37 3.77 -10.39 -6.28
CA GLY A 37 4.16 -11.11 -5.07
C GLY A 37 5.31 -10.39 -4.36
N GLU A 38 5.30 -10.38 -3.03
CA GLU A 38 6.37 -9.74 -2.24
C GLU A 38 7.70 -10.46 -2.43
N VAL A 39 7.70 -11.78 -2.29
CA VAL A 39 8.89 -12.63 -2.51
C VAL A 39 9.42 -12.49 -3.95
N ASP A 40 8.52 -12.43 -4.92
CA ASP A 40 8.84 -12.23 -6.33
C ASP A 40 9.42 -10.83 -6.60
N PHE A 41 8.89 -9.81 -5.91
CA PHE A 41 9.35 -8.43 -6.00
C PHE A 41 10.78 -8.33 -5.47
N ASP A 42 11.05 -8.87 -4.29
CA ASP A 42 12.38 -8.87 -3.68
C ASP A 42 13.40 -9.63 -4.52
N ALA A 43 13.03 -10.81 -5.02
CA ALA A 43 13.86 -11.59 -5.93
C ALA A 43 14.11 -10.86 -7.26
N GLY A 44 13.08 -10.21 -7.80
CA GLY A 44 13.16 -9.39 -9.01
C GLY A 44 14.09 -8.20 -8.83
N MET A 45 14.03 -7.53 -7.69
CA MET A 45 14.92 -6.41 -7.35
C MET A 45 16.38 -6.87 -7.18
N ASP A 46 16.63 -7.94 -6.41
CA ASP A 46 17.97 -8.49 -6.17
C ASP A 46 18.62 -8.98 -7.48
N LYS A 47 17.85 -9.65 -8.33
CA LYS A 47 18.33 -10.19 -9.61
C LYS A 47 18.18 -9.23 -10.78
N SER A 48 17.72 -7.99 -10.54
CA SER A 48 17.53 -6.96 -11.57
C SER A 48 16.64 -7.43 -12.74
N LEU A 49 15.56 -8.16 -12.43
CA LEU A 49 14.58 -8.60 -13.41
C LEU A 49 13.73 -7.44 -13.92
N ASP A 50 13.19 -7.62 -15.13
CA ASP A 50 12.24 -6.68 -15.69
C ASP A 50 10.94 -6.64 -14.88
N PHE A 51 10.49 -5.42 -14.56
CA PHE A 51 9.24 -5.18 -13.84
C PHE A 51 8.08 -5.00 -14.85
N VAL A 52 7.22 -6.01 -14.96
CA VAL A 52 6.09 -6.03 -15.91
C VAL A 52 4.77 -6.05 -15.15
N GLN A 53 3.88 -5.11 -15.47
CA GLN A 53 2.58 -4.93 -14.80
C GLN A 53 1.41 -4.97 -15.80
N PRO A 54 1.00 -6.18 -16.28
CA PRO A 54 -0.03 -6.37 -17.29
C PRO A 54 -1.46 -6.31 -16.73
N VAL A 55 -1.67 -5.70 -15.57
CA VAL A 55 -2.97 -5.56 -14.92
C VAL A 55 -3.10 -4.13 -14.45
N ASP A 56 -4.24 -3.50 -14.75
CA ASP A 56 -4.51 -2.13 -14.31
C ASP A 56 -5.11 -2.06 -12.89
N LEU A 57 -5.38 -0.85 -12.42
CA LEU A 57 -5.96 -0.61 -11.09
C LEU A 57 -7.43 -1.06 -10.96
N GLU A 58 -8.11 -1.38 -12.06
CA GLU A 58 -9.44 -2.00 -12.05
C GLU A 58 -9.36 -3.53 -11.97
N GLY A 59 -8.14 -4.10 -11.96
CA GLY A 59 -7.92 -5.54 -11.98
C GLY A 59 -8.15 -6.16 -13.35
N LYS A 60 -8.08 -5.37 -14.43
CA LYS A 60 -8.24 -5.86 -15.81
C LYS A 60 -6.89 -6.08 -16.47
N ILE A 61 -6.79 -7.12 -17.28
CA ILE A 61 -5.58 -7.41 -18.06
C ILE A 61 -5.38 -6.34 -19.14
N THR A 62 -4.16 -5.86 -19.28
CA THR A 62 -3.73 -4.89 -20.29
C THR A 62 -2.80 -5.54 -21.33
N GLY A 63 -2.51 -4.83 -22.44
CA GLY A 63 -1.61 -5.32 -23.50
C GLY A 63 -2.32 -5.95 -24.69
N ALA A 64 -1.57 -6.66 -25.54
CA ALA A 64 -2.03 -7.18 -26.83
C ALA A 64 -2.53 -8.64 -26.75
N TYR A 65 -3.24 -9.00 -25.68
CA TYR A 65 -3.79 -10.34 -25.49
C TYR A 65 -5.24 -10.41 -25.98
N SER A 66 -5.67 -11.60 -26.42
CA SER A 66 -7.07 -11.84 -26.83
C SER A 66 -8.09 -11.59 -25.71
N PHE A 67 -7.63 -11.65 -24.46
CA PHE A 67 -8.41 -11.44 -23.24
C PHE A 67 -8.11 -10.10 -22.54
N ALA A 68 -7.44 -9.16 -23.21
CA ALA A 68 -7.26 -7.81 -22.68
C ALA A 68 -8.61 -7.14 -22.38
N GLY A 69 -8.66 -6.34 -21.31
CA GLY A 69 -9.86 -5.69 -20.78
C GLY A 69 -10.74 -6.56 -19.87
N LYS A 70 -10.43 -7.86 -19.73
CA LYS A 70 -11.16 -8.74 -18.80
C LYS A 70 -10.57 -8.67 -17.40
N PHE A 71 -11.42 -8.83 -16.39
CA PHE A 71 -10.99 -9.01 -15.01
C PHE A 71 -10.13 -10.27 -14.90
N VAL A 72 -9.06 -10.24 -14.10
CA VAL A 72 -8.06 -11.32 -14.06
C VAL A 72 -8.65 -12.71 -13.82
N LYS A 73 -9.64 -12.86 -12.93
CA LYS A 73 -10.27 -14.17 -12.67
C LYS A 73 -11.16 -14.65 -13.81
N ASP A 74 -11.76 -13.72 -14.56
CA ASP A 74 -12.53 -14.06 -15.75
C ASP A 74 -11.62 -14.46 -16.91
N ALA A 75 -10.34 -14.06 -16.89
CA ALA A 75 -9.36 -14.42 -17.90
C ALA A 75 -8.70 -15.80 -17.67
N ASP A 76 -8.76 -16.36 -16.46
CA ASP A 76 -8.07 -17.61 -16.10
C ASP A 76 -8.32 -18.75 -17.12
N HIS A 77 -9.58 -18.98 -17.50
CA HIS A 77 -9.92 -20.05 -18.45
C HIS A 77 -9.44 -19.75 -19.88
N LEU A 78 -9.43 -18.48 -20.29
CA LEU A 78 -8.98 -18.07 -21.62
C LEU A 78 -7.45 -18.23 -21.76
N ILE A 79 -6.71 -17.93 -20.69
CA ILE A 79 -5.27 -18.15 -20.62
C ILE A 79 -4.96 -19.65 -20.75
N LEU A 80 -5.70 -20.49 -20.02
CA LEU A 80 -5.55 -21.94 -20.10
C LEU A 80 -5.84 -22.48 -21.51
N ASP A 81 -6.90 -21.99 -22.16
CA ASP A 81 -7.26 -22.36 -23.53
C ASP A 81 -6.17 -21.95 -24.54
N GLU A 82 -5.60 -20.74 -24.40
CA GLU A 82 -4.51 -20.28 -25.26
C GLU A 82 -3.25 -21.14 -25.06
N LEU A 83 -2.82 -21.38 -23.82
CA LEU A 83 -1.67 -22.24 -23.51
C LEU A 83 -1.86 -23.67 -24.04
N LYS A 84 -3.07 -24.21 -23.94
CA LYS A 84 -3.43 -25.51 -24.50
C LYS A 84 -3.35 -25.51 -26.02
N SER A 85 -3.88 -24.49 -26.70
CA SER A 85 -3.84 -24.37 -28.16
C SER A 85 -2.40 -24.31 -28.71
N ARG A 86 -1.47 -23.76 -27.92
CA ARG A 86 -0.04 -23.65 -28.22
C ARG A 86 0.79 -24.86 -27.78
N ASN A 87 0.16 -25.89 -27.22
CA ASN A 87 0.82 -27.08 -26.67
C ASN A 87 1.86 -26.75 -25.57
N LEU A 88 1.59 -25.72 -24.76
CA LEU A 88 2.43 -25.28 -23.63
C LEU A 88 1.87 -25.70 -22.26
N LEU A 89 0.66 -26.28 -22.22
CA LEU A 89 0.00 -26.72 -21.00
C LEU A 89 0.25 -28.22 -20.75
N TYR A 90 1.04 -28.54 -19.73
CA TYR A 90 1.33 -29.94 -19.35
C TYR A 90 0.19 -30.60 -18.54
N ARG A 91 -0.30 -29.93 -17.50
CA ARG A 91 -1.34 -30.42 -16.57
C ARG A 91 -2.20 -29.25 -16.07
N SER A 92 -3.50 -29.49 -15.87
CA SER A 92 -4.44 -28.52 -15.30
C SER A 92 -5.38 -29.22 -14.33
N GLU A 93 -5.47 -28.71 -13.10
CA GLU A 93 -6.27 -29.28 -12.02
C GLU A 93 -6.92 -28.18 -11.18
N LYS A 94 -7.90 -28.55 -10.36
CA LYS A 94 -8.54 -27.64 -9.41
C LYS A 94 -8.00 -27.89 -8.00
N ILE A 95 -7.58 -26.83 -7.33
CA ILE A 95 -7.10 -26.85 -5.96
C ILE A 95 -8.11 -26.08 -5.09
N VAL A 96 -8.45 -26.63 -3.93
CA VAL A 96 -9.28 -25.97 -2.93
C VAL A 96 -8.38 -25.43 -1.84
N HIS A 97 -8.38 -24.12 -1.64
CA HIS A 97 -7.58 -23.45 -0.62
C HIS A 97 -8.31 -22.24 -0.02
N THR A 98 -7.72 -21.64 1.01
CA THR A 98 -8.12 -20.32 1.52
C THR A 98 -7.50 -19.22 0.66
N TYR A 99 -8.30 -18.22 0.27
CA TYR A 99 -7.85 -17.08 -0.52
C TYR A 99 -8.35 -15.78 0.12
N PRO A 100 -7.59 -14.67 0.08
CA PRO A 100 -8.02 -13.40 0.67
C PRO A 100 -9.09 -12.70 -0.18
N PHE A 101 -10.12 -12.20 0.47
CA PHE A 101 -11.20 -11.42 -0.14
C PHE A 101 -11.34 -10.07 0.56
N CYS A 102 -11.83 -9.07 -0.17
CA CYS A 102 -12.17 -7.78 0.41
C CYS A 102 -13.24 -7.98 1.49
N TRP A 103 -12.93 -7.59 2.73
CA TRP A 103 -13.80 -7.76 3.89
C TRP A 103 -15.15 -7.04 3.77
N ARG A 104 -15.26 -6.07 2.84
CA ARG A 104 -16.47 -5.28 2.62
C ARG A 104 -17.33 -5.77 1.46
N CYS A 105 -16.73 -6.11 0.32
CA CYS A 105 -17.49 -6.43 -0.89
C CYS A 105 -17.32 -7.88 -1.38
N GLY A 106 -16.46 -8.69 -0.75
CA GLY A 106 -16.27 -10.09 -1.11
C GLY A 106 -15.56 -10.31 -2.45
N THR A 107 -14.99 -9.27 -3.08
CA THR A 107 -14.18 -9.40 -4.30
C THR A 107 -12.82 -10.03 -3.96
N PRO A 108 -12.30 -10.97 -4.76
CA PRO A 108 -10.98 -11.56 -4.53
C PRO A 108 -9.90 -10.48 -4.59
N LEU A 109 -8.99 -10.48 -3.61
CA LEU A 109 -7.89 -9.53 -3.56
C LEU A 109 -6.74 -9.99 -4.46
N LEU A 110 -6.03 -9.01 -5.01
CA LEU A 110 -4.80 -9.23 -5.77
C LEU A 110 -3.65 -8.58 -5.01
N TYR A 111 -2.57 -9.33 -4.81
CA TYR A 111 -1.30 -8.72 -4.46
C TYR A 111 -0.83 -7.91 -5.66
N TYR A 112 -0.52 -6.63 -5.42
CA TYR A 112 -0.30 -5.67 -6.49
C TYR A 112 0.71 -4.63 -6.01
N VAL A 113 1.85 -4.52 -6.70
CA VAL A 113 2.88 -3.55 -6.36
C VAL A 113 2.41 -2.14 -6.73
N LYS A 114 2.46 -1.26 -5.74
CA LYS A 114 1.97 0.11 -5.85
C LYS A 114 2.69 1.03 -4.87
N GLN A 115 2.79 2.32 -5.23
CA GLN A 115 3.23 3.34 -4.28
C GLN A 115 2.19 3.51 -3.16
N ALA A 116 2.65 3.42 -1.91
CA ALA A 116 1.83 3.64 -0.73
C ALA A 116 2.69 4.24 0.39
N TRP A 117 2.04 4.91 1.33
CA TRP A 117 2.67 5.42 2.54
C TRP A 117 2.60 4.37 3.64
N TYR A 118 3.71 4.22 4.35
CA TYR A 118 3.85 3.28 5.45
C TYR A 118 4.29 3.99 6.72
N ILE A 119 3.77 3.54 7.85
CA ILE A 119 4.37 3.82 9.16
C ILE A 119 5.30 2.65 9.47
N ARG A 120 6.57 2.96 9.73
CA ARG A 120 7.59 1.96 10.08
C ARG A 120 7.41 1.44 11.50
N THR A 121 6.35 0.67 11.72
CA THR A 121 5.98 0.07 13.02
C THR A 121 6.99 -0.98 13.46
N THR A 122 7.69 -1.61 12.52
CA THR A 122 8.78 -2.57 12.79
C THR A 122 9.90 -1.95 13.63
N ALA A 123 10.18 -0.65 13.47
CA ALA A 123 11.22 0.04 14.23
C ALA A 123 10.89 0.20 15.73
N VAL A 124 9.64 -0.04 16.14
CA VAL A 124 9.19 0.03 17.53
C VAL A 124 8.58 -1.29 18.03
N LYS A 125 8.80 -2.40 17.30
CA LYS A 125 8.25 -3.72 17.60
C LYS A 125 8.45 -4.15 19.06
N ASP A 126 9.66 -4.03 19.59
CA ASP A 126 9.98 -4.41 20.98
C ASP A 126 9.19 -3.57 21.99
N LYS A 127 8.97 -2.28 21.70
CA LYS A 127 8.15 -1.40 22.54
C LYS A 127 6.67 -1.80 22.49
N LEU A 128 6.15 -2.22 21.34
CA LEU A 128 4.78 -2.71 21.20
C LEU A 128 4.57 -3.99 22.02
N ILE A 129 5.51 -4.94 21.94
CA ILE A 129 5.49 -6.18 22.73
C ILE A 129 5.59 -5.88 24.23
N SER A 130 6.52 -5.01 24.64
CA SER A 130 6.67 -4.60 26.03
C SER A 130 5.41 -3.89 26.55
N GLY A 131 4.79 -3.03 25.74
CA GLY A 131 3.54 -2.36 26.09
C GLY A 131 2.40 -3.37 26.29
N ASN A 132 2.28 -4.34 25.37
CA ASN A 132 1.30 -5.41 25.47
C ASN A 132 1.42 -6.24 26.76
N ASN A 133 2.66 -6.48 27.23
CA ASN A 133 2.90 -7.21 28.48
C ASN A 133 2.30 -6.50 29.71
N GLY A 134 2.29 -5.17 29.71
CA GLY A 134 1.71 -4.34 30.78
C GLY A 134 0.18 -4.28 30.78
N ILE A 135 -0.49 -4.70 29.71
CA ILE A 135 -1.96 -4.68 29.59
C ILE A 135 -2.55 -5.89 30.31
N ASN A 136 -3.61 -5.72 31.09
CA ASN A 136 -4.35 -6.85 31.64
C ASN A 136 -5.42 -7.34 30.65
N TRP A 137 -5.13 -8.41 29.90
CA TRP A 137 -6.05 -8.97 28.90
C TRP A 137 -7.04 -9.92 29.52
N TYR A 138 -8.29 -9.90 29.04
CA TYR A 138 -9.27 -10.91 29.38
C TYR A 138 -9.93 -11.45 28.10
N PRO A 139 -9.78 -12.74 27.76
CA PRO A 139 -9.02 -13.77 28.49
C PRO A 139 -7.50 -13.67 28.28
N ASP A 140 -6.72 -14.11 29.28
CA ASP A 140 -5.26 -13.96 29.36
C ASP A 140 -4.50 -14.51 28.15
N HIS A 141 -4.97 -15.62 27.57
CA HIS A 141 -4.30 -16.27 26.43
C HIS A 141 -4.27 -15.40 25.16
N ILE A 142 -5.05 -14.31 25.08
CA ILE A 142 -4.98 -13.36 23.96
C ILE A 142 -3.66 -12.58 23.99
N LYS A 143 -3.15 -12.26 25.18
CA LYS A 143 -1.92 -11.47 25.36
C LYS A 143 -0.73 -12.13 24.67
N TYR A 144 -0.52 -13.41 24.94
CA TYR A 144 0.62 -14.19 24.41
C TYR A 144 0.25 -15.05 23.19
N GLY A 145 -1.05 -15.19 22.89
CA GLY A 145 -1.54 -15.92 21.74
C GLY A 145 -1.86 -14.98 20.58
N ARG A 146 -3.15 -14.78 20.28
CA ARG A 146 -3.59 -14.09 19.05
C ARG A 146 -2.96 -12.71 18.84
N PHE A 147 -2.89 -11.88 19.87
CA PHE A 147 -2.34 -10.53 19.73
C PHE A 147 -0.81 -10.50 19.87
N GLY A 148 -0.26 -11.29 20.81
CA GLY A 148 1.19 -11.46 20.96
C GLY A 148 1.86 -11.95 19.69
N ASN A 149 1.37 -13.06 19.12
CA ASN A 149 1.88 -13.63 17.87
C ASN A 149 1.76 -12.65 16.69
N TRP A 150 0.72 -11.81 16.67
CA TRP A 150 0.56 -10.78 15.64
C TRP A 150 1.63 -9.69 15.77
N LEU A 151 1.94 -9.24 16.99
CA LEU A 151 3.03 -8.27 17.25
C LEU A 151 4.41 -8.86 16.92
N GLU A 152 4.63 -10.14 17.22
CA GLU A 152 5.87 -10.84 16.89
C GLU A 152 6.10 -10.95 15.38
N ASN A 153 5.05 -10.90 14.57
CA ASN A 153 5.14 -10.92 13.10
C ASN A 153 4.71 -9.57 12.49
N ASN A 154 4.82 -8.48 13.25
CA ASN A 154 4.41 -7.16 12.80
C ASN A 154 5.18 -6.74 11.54
N ILE A 155 4.43 -6.36 10.52
CA ILE A 155 4.91 -5.71 9.30
C ILE A 155 4.61 -4.22 9.36
N ASP A 156 5.31 -3.43 8.53
CA ASP A 156 5.05 -2.00 8.44
C ASP A 156 3.61 -1.72 8.00
N TRP A 157 2.99 -0.73 8.62
CA TRP A 157 1.57 -0.46 8.41
C TRP A 157 1.36 0.44 7.20
N ALA A 158 0.80 -0.13 6.12
CA ALA A 158 0.30 0.62 4.98
C ALA A 158 -0.85 1.55 5.39
N ILE A 159 -0.55 2.86 5.54
CA ILE A 159 -1.46 3.84 6.12
C ILE A 159 -2.29 4.60 5.08
N SER A 160 -1.78 4.76 3.86
CA SER A 160 -2.49 5.50 2.82
C SER A 160 -3.63 4.71 2.21
N ARG A 161 -4.71 5.40 1.84
CA ARG A 161 -5.86 4.87 1.11
C ARG A 161 -6.18 5.80 -0.04
N GLU A 162 -6.44 5.24 -1.22
CA GLU A 162 -6.96 5.99 -2.36
C GLU A 162 -8.48 6.04 -2.33
N ARG A 163 -9.00 6.88 -1.43
CA ARG A 163 -10.43 7.09 -1.23
C ARG A 163 -10.70 8.58 -1.18
N TYR A 164 -11.98 8.92 -1.27
CA TYR A 164 -12.43 10.32 -1.26
C TYR A 164 -12.78 10.81 0.16
N TRP A 165 -13.31 9.92 1.00
CA TRP A 165 -13.78 10.23 2.35
C TRP A 165 -12.86 9.62 3.40
N GLY A 166 -12.22 10.47 4.18
CA GLY A 166 -11.26 10.15 5.23
C GLY A 166 -10.35 11.35 5.50
N THR A 167 -9.58 11.30 6.60
CA THR A 167 -8.61 12.33 6.95
C THR A 167 -7.56 12.47 5.84
N PRO A 168 -7.43 13.62 5.16
CA PRO A 168 -6.41 13.78 4.11
C PRO A 168 -5.00 13.63 4.68
N LEU A 169 -4.15 12.89 3.98
CA LEU A 169 -2.74 12.80 4.36
C LEU A 169 -2.09 14.19 4.21
N ASN A 170 -1.49 14.68 5.29
CA ASN A 170 -1.00 16.05 5.47
C ASN A 170 0.42 16.25 4.91
N ILE A 171 0.69 15.67 3.74
CA ILE A 171 1.99 15.72 3.07
C ILE A 171 1.87 16.45 1.74
N TRP A 172 2.73 17.43 1.51
CA TRP A 172 2.88 18.16 0.26
C TRP A 172 4.14 17.70 -0.46
N TYR A 173 4.05 17.59 -1.78
CA TYR A 173 5.12 17.17 -2.67
C TYR A 173 5.48 18.30 -3.63
N CYS A 174 6.78 18.56 -3.78
CA CYS A 174 7.31 19.51 -4.76
C CYS A 174 7.74 18.78 -6.02
N SER A 175 7.06 19.01 -7.14
CA SER A 175 7.42 18.42 -8.44
C SER A 175 8.75 18.93 -8.99
N SER A 176 9.22 20.11 -8.56
CA SER A 176 10.45 20.72 -9.05
C SER A 176 11.73 20.12 -8.48
N CYS A 177 11.71 19.66 -7.22
CA CYS A 177 12.91 19.12 -6.55
C CYS A 177 12.69 17.77 -5.84
N GLY A 178 11.49 17.20 -5.92
CA GLY A 178 11.15 15.92 -5.29
C GLY A 178 11.02 15.95 -3.77
N ASN A 179 11.01 17.14 -3.15
CA ASN A 179 10.92 17.27 -1.69
C ASN A 179 9.50 16.99 -1.18
N TYR A 180 9.40 16.41 0.01
CA TYR A 180 8.17 16.24 0.75
C TYR A 180 8.18 17.12 2.00
N GLU A 181 7.04 17.72 2.32
CA GLU A 181 6.85 18.52 3.54
C GLU A 181 5.57 18.10 4.24
N CYS A 182 5.66 17.81 5.54
CA CYS A 182 4.52 17.46 6.39
C CYS A 182 4.05 18.71 7.14
N VAL A 183 2.73 18.95 7.18
CA VAL A 183 2.14 20.10 7.86
C VAL A 183 1.37 19.61 9.09
N GLY A 184 1.81 19.98 10.28
CA GLY A 184 1.32 19.48 11.56
C GLY A 184 0.14 20.25 12.17
N SER A 185 -0.18 21.45 11.67
CA SER A 185 -1.31 22.24 12.18
C SER A 185 -1.88 23.21 11.14
N VAL A 186 -3.09 23.71 11.41
CA VAL A 186 -3.72 24.78 10.60
C VAL A 186 -2.91 26.08 10.69
N SER A 187 -2.35 26.40 11.86
CA SER A 187 -1.49 27.58 12.05
C SER A 187 -0.23 27.47 11.18
N GLU A 188 0.44 26.31 11.22
CA GLU A 188 1.59 26.04 10.37
C GLU A 188 1.24 26.13 8.87
N LEU A 189 0.07 25.63 8.47
CA LEU A 189 -0.41 25.75 7.09
C LEU A 189 -0.57 27.22 6.67
N LYS A 190 -1.16 28.05 7.55
CA LYS A 190 -1.38 29.49 7.32
C LYS A 190 -0.08 30.28 7.21
N GLU A 191 0.99 29.81 7.84
CA GLU A 191 2.32 30.42 7.81
C GLU A 191 3.16 29.99 6.58
N ARG A 192 2.67 29.05 5.76
CA ARG A 192 3.42 28.57 4.59
C ARG A 192 3.61 29.69 3.54
N PRO A 193 4.80 29.78 2.93
CA PRO A 193 5.10 30.85 1.97
C PRO A 193 4.25 30.68 0.71
N ASN A 194 3.73 31.79 0.18
CA ASN A 194 2.87 31.79 -1.02
C ASN A 194 1.67 30.84 -0.93
N LEU A 195 1.08 30.71 0.28
CA LEU A 195 -0.13 29.92 0.48
C LEU A 195 -1.27 30.41 -0.41
N GLY A 196 -1.91 29.48 -1.12
CA GLY A 196 -3.11 29.73 -1.90
C GLY A 196 -4.09 28.56 -1.82
N GLY A 197 -5.33 28.80 -2.23
CA GLY A 197 -6.38 27.78 -2.28
C GLY A 197 -7.10 27.49 -0.95
N LEU A 198 -6.62 28.02 0.17
CA LEU A 198 -7.31 27.93 1.47
C LEU A 198 -8.63 28.73 1.41
N LYS A 199 -9.74 28.08 1.76
CA LYS A 199 -11.09 28.68 1.75
C LYS A 199 -11.66 28.75 3.16
N GLU A 200 -12.50 29.76 3.38
CA GLU A 200 -13.30 29.91 4.60
C GLU A 200 -14.80 29.76 4.26
N PRO A 201 -15.62 29.14 5.13
CA PRO A 201 -15.24 28.50 6.39
C PRO A 201 -14.32 27.30 6.17
N LEU A 202 -13.35 27.13 7.07
CA LEU A 202 -12.34 26.08 6.97
C LEU A 202 -12.98 24.68 7.00
N ASP A 203 -12.76 23.92 5.93
CA ASP A 203 -13.05 22.51 5.84
C ASP A 203 -11.78 21.77 5.40
N LEU A 204 -11.30 20.87 6.27
CA LEU A 204 -10.07 20.12 6.05
C LEU A 204 -10.30 18.77 5.34
N HIS A 205 -11.47 18.56 4.72
CA HIS A 205 -11.70 17.39 3.87
C HIS A 205 -11.08 17.56 2.48
N ARG A 206 -10.81 16.42 1.84
CA ARG A 206 -10.12 16.28 0.56
C ARG A 206 -10.53 17.28 -0.54
N PRO A 207 -11.82 17.51 -0.88
CA PRO A 207 -12.17 18.41 -1.99
C PRO A 207 -11.72 19.87 -1.79
N PHE A 208 -11.52 20.29 -0.53
CA PHE A 208 -11.06 21.63 -0.19
C PHE A 208 -9.54 21.66 0.00
N MET A 209 -8.97 20.62 0.61
CA MET A 209 -7.53 20.48 0.85
C MET A 209 -6.71 20.28 -0.43
N ASP A 210 -7.24 19.59 -1.43
CA ASP A 210 -6.52 19.28 -2.69
C ASP A 210 -6.19 20.55 -3.50
N GLY A 211 -6.97 21.63 -3.31
CA GLY A 211 -6.73 22.91 -3.97
C GLY A 211 -5.62 23.74 -3.32
N ILE A 212 -5.18 23.38 -2.12
CA ILE A 212 -4.22 24.17 -1.33
C ILE A 212 -2.79 23.94 -1.81
N TYR A 213 -2.06 25.02 -2.00
CA TYR A 213 -0.65 25.01 -2.42
C TYR A 213 0.16 26.05 -1.68
N PHE A 214 1.48 25.83 -1.62
CA PHE A 214 2.45 26.77 -1.08
C PHE A 214 3.82 26.55 -1.72
N ALA A 215 4.75 27.48 -1.53
CA ALA A 215 6.11 27.38 -2.05
C ALA A 215 6.97 26.45 -1.19
N CYS A 216 7.74 25.57 -1.85
CA CYS A 216 8.66 24.65 -1.22
C CYS A 216 9.75 25.41 -0.47
N THR A 217 9.97 25.05 0.78
CA THR A 217 10.99 25.67 1.64
C THR A 217 12.42 25.41 1.15
N LYS A 218 12.62 24.35 0.34
CA LYS A 218 13.92 23.96 -0.20
C LYS A 218 14.28 24.66 -1.51
N CYS A 219 13.33 24.84 -2.43
CA CYS A 219 13.63 25.33 -3.79
C CYS A 219 12.70 26.44 -4.29
N GLY A 220 11.71 26.86 -3.51
CA GLY A 220 10.72 27.88 -3.87
C GLY A 220 9.67 27.44 -4.90
N GLY A 221 9.76 26.23 -5.45
CA GLY A 221 8.78 25.67 -6.39
C GLY A 221 7.43 25.37 -5.74
N GLU A 222 6.35 25.33 -6.50
CA GLU A 222 5.02 25.05 -5.95
C GLU A 222 4.93 23.61 -5.39
N MET A 223 4.28 23.47 -4.24
CA MET A 223 3.95 22.18 -3.63
C MET A 223 2.45 21.93 -3.66
N ARG A 224 2.07 20.68 -3.93
CA ARG A 224 0.70 20.19 -3.89
C ARG A 224 0.58 19.01 -2.93
N ARG A 225 -0.55 18.88 -2.25
CA ARG A 225 -0.82 17.76 -1.35
C ARG A 225 -0.83 16.44 -2.15
N VAL A 226 -0.33 15.36 -1.54
CA VAL A 226 -0.49 14.01 -2.09
C VAL A 226 -1.98 13.61 -2.05
N PRO A 227 -2.52 12.83 -3.03
CA PRO A 227 -3.96 12.64 -3.17
C PRO A 227 -4.59 11.71 -2.13
N GLU A 228 -3.80 10.95 -1.39
CA GLU A 228 -4.26 9.89 -0.48
C GLU A 228 -4.93 10.45 0.79
N VAL A 229 -5.81 9.63 1.35
CA VAL A 229 -6.37 9.80 2.70
C VAL A 229 -5.80 8.72 3.62
N ILE A 230 -5.98 8.89 4.92
CA ILE A 230 -5.47 7.98 5.95
C ILE A 230 -6.44 6.81 6.15
N ASP A 231 -5.89 5.64 6.54
CA ASP A 231 -6.66 4.48 7.01
C ASP A 231 -7.51 4.81 8.24
N CYS A 232 -8.79 4.42 8.23
CA CYS A 232 -9.71 4.77 9.32
C CYS A 232 -9.34 4.15 10.68
N TRP A 233 -8.53 3.08 10.69
CA TRP A 233 -7.96 2.52 11.91
C TRP A 233 -6.98 3.48 12.59
N PHE A 234 -6.33 4.38 11.85
CA PHE A 234 -5.52 5.46 12.42
C PHE A 234 -6.37 6.49 13.12
N ASP A 235 -7.46 6.94 12.50
CA ASP A 235 -8.40 7.87 13.14
C ASP A 235 -8.95 7.26 14.44
N SER A 236 -9.33 5.97 14.39
CA SER A 236 -9.82 5.23 15.57
C SER A 236 -8.73 5.07 16.63
N GLY A 237 -7.49 4.79 16.23
CA GLY A 237 -6.35 4.66 17.13
C GLY A 237 -5.91 5.98 17.76
N ALA A 238 -6.11 7.10 17.07
CA ALA A 238 -5.81 8.45 17.58
C ALA A 238 -6.92 9.02 18.49
N MET A 239 -8.06 8.33 18.63
CA MET A 239 -9.23 8.82 19.37
C MET A 239 -8.88 9.36 20.77
N PHE A 240 -8.01 8.67 21.52
CA PHE A 240 -7.68 9.05 22.90
C PHE A 240 -6.98 10.41 23.02
N ILE A 241 -6.27 10.87 21.99
CA ILE A 241 -5.69 12.22 21.89
C ILE A 241 -6.59 13.19 21.13
N ALA A 242 -7.13 12.75 20.00
CA ALA A 242 -7.82 13.60 19.04
C ALA A 242 -9.15 14.14 19.59
N GLN A 243 -9.83 13.39 20.46
CA GLN A 243 -11.09 13.84 21.08
C GLN A 243 -10.92 15.08 21.97
N TRP A 244 -9.70 15.35 22.43
CA TRP A 244 -9.35 16.46 23.32
C TRP A 244 -8.56 17.56 22.62
N HIS A 245 -8.43 17.51 21.29
CA HIS A 245 -7.61 18.46 20.54
C HIS A 245 -6.14 18.54 21.01
N TYR A 246 -5.61 17.48 21.64
CA TYR A 246 -4.19 17.37 21.99
C TYR A 246 -3.34 17.36 20.70
N PRO A 247 -2.21 18.07 20.64
CA PRO A 247 -1.52 18.79 21.73
C PRO A 247 -1.87 20.30 21.85
N PHE A 248 -2.93 20.79 21.20
CA PHE A 248 -3.24 22.22 21.15
C PHE A 248 -4.01 22.70 22.39
N GLU A 249 -4.84 21.84 22.95
CA GLU A 249 -5.69 22.11 24.11
C GLU A 249 -5.68 20.92 25.08
N ASP A 250 -6.27 21.10 26.27
CA ASP A 250 -6.58 20.04 27.24
C ASP A 250 -5.40 19.12 27.64
N GLU A 251 -4.17 19.64 27.66
CA GLU A 251 -2.98 18.86 28.07
C GLU A 251 -3.14 18.18 29.43
N ASP A 252 -3.86 18.81 30.36
CA ASP A 252 -4.06 18.32 31.72
C ASP A 252 -4.88 17.02 31.76
N LYS A 253 -5.65 16.69 30.71
CA LYS A 253 -6.35 15.40 30.59
C LYS A 253 -5.44 14.25 30.21
N PHE A 254 -4.17 14.53 29.89
CA PHE A 254 -3.21 13.56 29.35
C PHE A 254 -1.98 13.33 30.25
N LYS A 255 -1.83 14.11 31.31
CA LYS A 255 -0.75 13.99 32.30
C LYS A 255 -1.12 13.04 33.43
#